data_AF-A0A1S4G3W4-F1
#
_entry.id   AF-A0A1S4G3W4-F1
#
_cell.length_a   1.000
_cell.length_b   1.000
_cell.length_c   1.000
_cell.angle_alpha   90.00
_cell.angle_beta   90.00
_cell.angle_gamma   90.00
#
_symmetry.space_group_name_H-M   'P 1'
#
loop_
_entity.id
_entity.type
_entity.pdbx_description
1 polymer ?
#
loop_
_entity_poly.entity_id
_entity_poly.type
_entity_poly.pdbx_seq_one_letter_code
_entity_poly.pdbx_strand_id
1 'polypeptide(L)'
;MEEGDDEAAELEAELLDVIDREYEDEWRFIEWDRSYESFARIWDQNHDFGYMVFVRWIAFELSMRCLLDPYATYLFVLSEGSAFEMEKLKEFMSSVWTREGVFKIFFLLDEKIFTYDPFMTNGIRKYGVMKELISPADIPRIPQGDFNGYPIKIDVFRSTYSDTILDKQGKVVEFIGADIEAGRAFTEAMNFTPSYLPPDKDGFGFKLPNGSFNGVIGRLARRESDTTFVGFFIKDYFSRDVEFTTGIYTDELCCLVKKASRVPEYLLPITIFPADLWTLLFLTGIFFSITWVIIRAGIQAKSRTGVRWNQKSRLAYLFNLSNDIRDAPLYRKMVQICVDTYILLVSGPYQRFTRSGTERLMLFGIIMVSLIFVSMFQSSLSSVFLNPVYYKDIDSLQRLDESGVQIPVKYKGFTDDVFPANYSPMMDSLRSKMVYNPIKTSMMELVSHSTKIATVTRRTTLSLDNAVFISTKQLFMVPECPRLYNLAYVVPRHSVLLEGINVLILQMLNGGLINHWIDVMNFNVTIRDWEQIRSSHEESFKILTLIDMQFPFYLLAIGLILSGVIFLIELVYYRISTMSALKRRRRRVKQGTPRLLGVLNGRI
;
A
#
# COMPACT_ATOMS: atom_id res chain seq x y z
N MET A 1 64.02 -22.91 -12.18
CA MET A 1 62.58 -22.64 -11.90
C MET A 1 62.19 -21.34 -12.61
N GLU A 2 62.73 -21.12 -13.82
CA GLU A 2 62.46 -19.97 -14.70
C GLU A 2 62.21 -20.49 -16.14
N GLU A 3 62.78 -21.63 -16.55
CA GLU A 3 62.50 -22.25 -17.87
C GLU A 3 61.08 -22.85 -18.03
N GLY A 4 60.30 -23.02 -16.94
CA GLY A 4 58.95 -23.59 -17.01
C GLY A 4 57.83 -22.58 -17.20
N ASP A 5 58.09 -21.29 -16.93
CA ASP A 5 57.10 -20.22 -17.08
C ASP A 5 57.10 -19.65 -18.50
N ASP A 6 58.24 -19.67 -19.21
CA ASP A 6 58.34 -19.23 -20.60
C ASP A 6 57.61 -20.20 -21.56
N GLU A 7 57.70 -21.52 -21.32
CA GLU A 7 57.03 -22.54 -22.13
C GLU A 7 55.51 -22.52 -21.93
N ALA A 8 55.03 -22.16 -20.73
CA ALA A 8 53.62 -21.98 -20.44
C ALA A 8 53.05 -20.70 -21.05
N ALA A 9 53.82 -19.61 -21.08
CA ALA A 9 53.44 -18.36 -21.72
C ALA A 9 53.42 -18.46 -23.25
N GLU A 10 54.33 -19.23 -23.85
CA GLU A 10 54.31 -19.53 -25.30
C GLU A 10 53.10 -20.39 -25.69
N LEU A 11 52.75 -21.38 -24.86
CA LEU A 11 51.54 -22.20 -25.06
C LEU A 11 50.24 -21.40 -24.89
N GLU A 12 50.20 -20.45 -23.95
CA GLU A 12 49.04 -19.57 -23.75
C GLU A 12 48.90 -18.54 -24.90
N ALA A 13 50.02 -18.07 -25.45
CA ALA A 13 50.04 -17.20 -26.64
C ALA A 13 49.66 -17.96 -27.92
N GLU A 14 50.11 -19.21 -28.11
CA GLU A 14 49.64 -20.07 -29.22
C GLU A 14 48.16 -20.42 -29.07
N LEU A 15 47.67 -20.68 -27.85
CA LEU A 15 46.25 -20.95 -27.61
C LEU A 15 45.39 -19.71 -27.90
N LEU A 16 45.86 -18.52 -27.53
CA LEU A 16 45.20 -17.25 -27.85
C LEU A 16 45.25 -16.94 -29.35
N ASP A 17 46.36 -17.20 -30.06
CA ASP A 17 46.45 -17.02 -31.53
C ASP A 17 45.61 -18.06 -32.28
N VAL A 18 45.40 -19.26 -31.72
CA VAL A 18 44.49 -20.28 -32.26
C VAL A 18 43.03 -19.92 -32.00
N ILE A 19 42.68 -19.37 -30.83
CA ILE A 19 41.33 -18.88 -30.53
C ILE A 19 41.00 -17.64 -31.37
N ASP A 20 41.94 -16.70 -31.54
CA ASP A 20 41.77 -15.54 -32.42
C ASP A 20 41.70 -15.94 -33.90
N ARG A 21 42.36 -17.03 -34.34
CA ARG A 21 42.19 -17.57 -35.71
C ARG A 21 40.87 -18.30 -35.91
N GLU A 22 40.39 -19.06 -34.92
CA GLU A 22 39.04 -19.68 -35.00
C GLU A 22 37.93 -18.61 -34.99
N TYR A 23 38.12 -17.50 -34.25
CA TYR A 23 37.21 -16.36 -34.31
C TYR A 23 37.39 -15.51 -35.58
N GLU A 24 38.60 -15.24 -36.08
CA GLU A 24 38.79 -14.46 -37.31
C GLU A 24 38.24 -15.17 -38.56
N ASP A 25 38.30 -16.51 -38.61
CA ASP A 25 37.79 -17.29 -39.75
C ASP A 25 36.25 -17.44 -39.73
N GLU A 26 35.59 -17.33 -38.56
CA GLU A 26 34.11 -17.30 -38.47
C GLU A 26 33.48 -15.97 -38.94
N TRP A 27 34.24 -14.87 -38.91
CA TRP A 27 33.73 -13.52 -39.23
C TRP A 27 34.27 -12.91 -40.53
N ARG A 28 34.99 -13.67 -41.36
CA ARG A 28 35.19 -13.26 -42.75
C ARG A 28 33.81 -13.24 -43.42
N PHE A 29 33.25 -12.04 -43.60
CA PHE A 29 32.07 -11.81 -44.43
C PHE A 29 32.27 -12.56 -45.75
N ILE A 30 31.53 -13.67 -45.92
CA ILE A 30 31.60 -14.50 -47.11
C ILE A 30 31.27 -13.59 -48.30
N GLU A 31 32.21 -13.45 -49.22
CA GLU A 31 31.96 -12.75 -50.47
C GLU A 31 30.89 -13.52 -51.24
N TRP A 32 29.78 -12.85 -51.53
CA TRP A 32 28.69 -13.40 -52.34
C TRP A 32 29.16 -13.54 -53.79
N ASP A 33 29.48 -14.76 -54.19
CA ASP A 33 29.91 -15.11 -55.55
C ASP A 33 28.74 -15.41 -56.51
N ARG A 34 27.49 -15.18 -56.05
CA ARG A 34 26.24 -15.48 -56.77
C ARG A 34 25.96 -16.97 -56.99
N SER A 35 26.70 -17.86 -56.34
CA SER A 35 26.39 -19.29 -56.33
C SER A 35 25.38 -19.64 -55.25
N TYR A 36 24.60 -20.69 -55.49
CA TYR A 36 23.73 -21.27 -54.47
C TYR A 36 24.53 -21.78 -53.25
N GLU A 37 25.78 -22.20 -53.44
CA GLU A 37 26.64 -22.71 -52.37
C GLU A 37 27.09 -21.60 -51.41
N SER A 38 27.38 -20.39 -51.89
CA SER A 38 27.69 -19.25 -51.01
C SER A 38 26.45 -18.76 -50.25
N PHE A 39 25.26 -18.82 -50.85
CA PHE A 39 23.99 -18.64 -50.13
C PHE A 39 23.79 -19.67 -49.05
N ALA A 40 23.96 -20.95 -49.37
CA ALA A 40 23.81 -22.03 -48.43
C ALA A 40 24.72 -21.84 -47.22
N ARG A 41 25.94 -21.29 -47.39
CA ARG A 41 26.86 -20.97 -46.30
C ARG A 41 26.45 -19.76 -45.46
N ILE A 42 25.98 -18.66 -46.07
CA ILE A 42 25.42 -17.49 -45.34
C ILE A 42 24.15 -17.88 -44.58
N TRP A 43 23.38 -18.78 -45.18
CA TRP A 43 22.20 -19.38 -44.59
C TRP A 43 22.53 -20.29 -43.40
N ASP A 44 23.61 -21.08 -43.52
CA ASP A 44 24.09 -22.01 -42.49
C ASP A 44 24.46 -21.33 -41.18
N GLN A 45 24.80 -20.03 -41.21
CA GLN A 45 25.00 -19.20 -40.03
C GLN A 45 23.72 -19.04 -39.18
N ASN A 46 22.53 -19.38 -39.71
CA ASN A 46 21.27 -19.51 -38.96
C ASN A 46 20.90 -21.00 -38.76
N HIS A 47 21.88 -21.83 -38.38
CA HIS A 47 21.77 -23.29 -38.33
C HIS A 47 20.54 -23.82 -37.56
N ASP A 48 20.08 -23.11 -36.53
CA ASP A 48 18.98 -23.55 -35.67
C ASP A 48 17.57 -23.21 -36.23
N PHE A 49 17.43 -22.28 -37.18
CA PHE A 49 16.12 -21.73 -37.60
C PHE A 49 15.98 -21.42 -39.11
N GLY A 50 16.79 -22.05 -39.98
CA GLY A 50 16.66 -21.95 -41.43
C GLY A 50 15.74 -23.02 -42.03
N TYR A 51 14.66 -22.61 -42.70
CA TYR A 51 13.74 -23.53 -43.41
C TYR A 51 13.80 -23.38 -44.94
N MET A 52 13.94 -24.52 -45.63
CA MET A 52 13.81 -24.62 -47.09
C MET A 52 12.44 -25.21 -47.43
N VAL A 53 11.67 -24.50 -48.25
CA VAL A 53 10.28 -24.84 -48.50
C VAL A 53 10.02 -24.97 -50.01
N PHE A 54 9.74 -26.20 -50.45
CA PHE A 54 9.38 -26.53 -51.84
C PHE A 54 7.87 -26.54 -52.00
N VAL A 55 7.29 -25.49 -52.58
CA VAL A 55 5.83 -25.40 -52.68
C VAL A 55 5.39 -24.75 -53.99
N ARG A 56 4.28 -25.27 -54.55
CA ARG A 56 3.57 -24.63 -55.67
C ARG A 56 2.80 -23.41 -55.14
N TRP A 57 2.94 -22.24 -55.75
CA TRP A 57 2.39 -20.96 -55.25
C TRP A 57 0.96 -21.01 -54.67
N ILE A 58 0.04 -21.72 -55.33
CA ILE A 58 -1.37 -21.84 -54.89
C ILE A 58 -1.49 -22.53 -53.53
N ALA A 59 -0.67 -23.56 -53.27
CA ALA A 59 -0.63 -24.21 -51.97
C ALA A 59 0.03 -23.29 -50.93
N PHE A 60 1.08 -22.56 -51.33
CA PHE A 60 1.81 -21.63 -50.47
C PHE A 60 0.93 -20.50 -49.92
N GLU A 61 0.15 -19.85 -50.78
CA GLU A 61 -0.71 -18.71 -50.40
C GLU A 61 -1.77 -19.10 -49.34
N LEU A 62 -2.29 -20.33 -49.42
CA LEU A 62 -3.37 -20.83 -48.57
C LEU A 62 -2.91 -21.43 -47.24
N SER A 63 -1.75 -22.10 -47.19
CA SER A 63 -1.36 -22.89 -46.01
C SER A 63 -0.19 -22.32 -45.20
N MET A 64 0.70 -21.53 -45.81
CA MET A 64 1.99 -21.25 -45.18
C MET A 64 2.01 -20.00 -44.30
N ARG A 65 1.02 -19.10 -44.40
CA ARG A 65 0.98 -17.85 -43.61
C ARG A 65 1.05 -18.11 -42.10
N CYS A 66 0.40 -19.17 -41.61
CA CYS A 66 0.36 -19.53 -40.19
C CYS A 66 1.60 -20.29 -39.71
N LEU A 67 2.54 -20.63 -40.60
CA LEU A 67 3.74 -21.41 -40.30
C LEU A 67 5.02 -20.55 -40.29
N LEU A 68 4.90 -19.25 -40.58
CA LEU A 68 6.04 -18.34 -40.60
C LEU A 68 6.29 -17.80 -39.19
N ASP A 69 7.49 -18.03 -38.68
CA ASP A 69 8.00 -17.43 -37.44
C ASP A 69 8.97 -16.30 -37.80
N PRO A 70 8.80 -15.09 -37.25
CA PRO A 70 9.69 -13.95 -37.49
C PRO A 70 11.16 -14.17 -37.10
N TYR A 71 11.46 -15.14 -36.23
CA TYR A 71 12.85 -15.48 -35.88
C TYR A 71 13.54 -16.31 -36.97
N ALA A 72 12.76 -17.03 -37.77
CA ALA A 72 13.24 -17.97 -38.76
C ALA A 72 13.58 -17.30 -40.10
N THR A 73 14.48 -17.93 -40.83
CA THR A 73 14.85 -17.53 -42.20
C THR A 73 14.20 -18.53 -43.17
N TYR A 74 13.54 -18.04 -44.23
CA TYR A 74 12.82 -18.89 -45.19
C TYR A 74 13.34 -18.74 -46.63
N LEU A 75 13.64 -19.88 -47.28
CA LEU A 75 13.99 -19.95 -48.70
C LEU A 75 12.90 -20.75 -49.41
N PHE A 76 12.17 -20.07 -50.30
CA PHE A 76 11.12 -20.67 -51.10
C PHE A 76 11.64 -20.95 -52.51
N VAL A 77 11.59 -22.21 -52.92
CA VAL A 77 11.96 -22.64 -54.28
C VAL A 77 10.70 -22.81 -55.10
N LEU A 78 10.48 -21.93 -56.09
CA LEU A 78 9.32 -21.94 -56.98
C LEU A 78 9.69 -22.69 -58.27
N SER A 79 8.91 -23.73 -58.63
CA SER A 79 9.18 -24.57 -59.81
C SER A 79 8.72 -23.91 -61.12
N GLU A 80 9.55 -24.06 -62.17
CA GLU A 80 9.35 -23.56 -63.55
C GLU A 80 7.94 -23.88 -64.09
N GLY A 81 7.20 -22.84 -64.45
CA GLY A 81 5.89 -22.97 -65.11
C GLY A 81 4.80 -22.02 -64.64
N SER A 82 5.01 -21.28 -63.54
CA SER A 82 4.15 -20.14 -63.21
C SER A 82 4.73 -18.87 -63.82
N ALA A 83 4.13 -18.37 -64.91
CA ALA A 83 4.30 -16.97 -65.31
C ALA A 83 3.83 -16.11 -64.14
N PHE A 84 4.76 -15.70 -63.29
CA PHE A 84 4.46 -15.16 -61.99
C PHE A 84 4.46 -13.63 -62.04
N GLU A 85 3.35 -13.01 -61.65
CA GLU A 85 3.24 -11.55 -61.55
C GLU A 85 4.00 -11.06 -60.32
N MET A 86 5.13 -10.38 -60.54
CA MET A 86 5.98 -9.80 -59.48
C MET A 86 5.18 -8.95 -58.46
N GLU A 87 4.08 -8.34 -58.89
CA GLU A 87 3.17 -7.57 -58.04
C GLU A 87 2.47 -8.42 -56.98
N LYS A 88 2.03 -9.65 -57.30
CA LYS A 88 1.38 -10.56 -56.34
C LYS A 88 2.34 -11.03 -55.25
N LEU A 89 3.61 -11.28 -55.60
CA LEU A 89 4.64 -11.60 -54.61
C LEU A 89 4.92 -10.42 -53.70
N LYS A 90 4.95 -9.21 -54.27
CA LYS A 90 5.11 -7.98 -53.48
C LYS A 90 3.98 -7.80 -52.47
N GLU A 91 2.73 -7.97 -52.90
CA GLU A 91 1.55 -7.88 -52.03
C GLU A 91 1.55 -8.94 -50.94
N PHE A 92 1.91 -10.18 -51.29
CA PHE A 92 2.06 -11.25 -50.31
C PHE A 92 3.13 -10.91 -49.26
N MET A 93 4.31 -10.49 -49.71
CA MET A 93 5.43 -10.14 -48.82
C MET A 93 5.13 -8.94 -47.93
N SER A 94 4.48 -7.92 -48.48
CA SER A 94 4.00 -6.78 -47.70
C SER A 94 2.97 -7.21 -46.65
N SER A 95 2.07 -8.14 -47.00
CA SER A 95 1.09 -8.70 -46.07
C SER A 95 1.76 -9.55 -44.97
N VAL A 96 2.78 -10.34 -45.30
CA VAL A 96 3.51 -11.18 -44.35
C VAL A 96 4.29 -10.32 -43.36
N TRP A 97 4.98 -9.30 -43.85
CA TRP A 97 5.66 -8.32 -42.99
C TRP A 97 4.68 -7.64 -42.03
N THR A 98 3.55 -7.16 -42.54
CA THR A 98 2.58 -6.40 -41.73
C THR A 98 1.84 -7.27 -40.71
N ARG A 99 1.59 -8.55 -40.99
CA ARG A 99 0.79 -9.44 -40.12
C ARG A 99 1.60 -10.37 -39.23
N GLU A 100 2.74 -10.86 -39.74
CA GLU A 100 3.57 -11.85 -39.05
C GLU A 100 4.94 -11.28 -38.63
N GLY A 101 5.34 -10.11 -39.17
CA GLY A 101 6.62 -9.48 -38.84
C GLY A 101 7.84 -10.16 -39.46
N VAL A 102 7.62 -11.06 -40.42
CA VAL A 102 8.70 -11.83 -41.05
C VAL A 102 9.20 -11.08 -42.29
N PHE A 103 10.51 -10.77 -42.34
CA PHE A 103 11.14 -10.14 -43.51
C PHE A 103 12.32 -10.93 -44.07
N LYS A 104 12.90 -11.88 -43.31
CA LYS A 104 13.98 -12.79 -43.73
C LYS A 104 13.46 -13.90 -44.65
N ILE A 105 12.86 -13.52 -45.76
CA ILE A 105 12.28 -14.43 -46.73
C ILE A 105 12.94 -14.20 -48.09
N PHE A 106 13.32 -15.30 -48.72
CA PHE A 106 14.02 -15.35 -49.99
C PHE A 106 13.26 -16.27 -50.94
N PHE A 107 13.07 -15.83 -52.20
CA PHE A 107 12.45 -16.63 -53.25
C PHE A 107 13.48 -16.94 -54.32
N LEU A 108 13.73 -18.22 -54.56
CA LEU A 108 14.50 -18.70 -55.69
C LEU A 108 13.55 -18.93 -56.87
N LEU A 109 13.72 -18.12 -57.91
CA LEU A 109 13.02 -18.17 -59.19
C LEU A 109 14.06 -18.36 -60.28
N ASP A 110 14.05 -19.54 -60.92
CA ASP A 110 15.06 -19.99 -61.87
C ASP A 110 16.47 -19.98 -61.23
N GLU A 111 17.31 -18.99 -61.58
CA GLU A 111 18.65 -18.77 -61.01
C GLU A 111 18.76 -17.46 -60.20
N LYS A 112 17.65 -16.78 -59.94
CA LYS A 112 17.60 -15.47 -59.28
C LYS A 112 16.94 -15.56 -57.92
N ILE A 113 17.54 -14.89 -56.93
CA ILE A 113 16.97 -14.80 -55.58
C ILE A 113 16.35 -13.42 -55.39
N PHE A 114 15.07 -13.39 -55.04
CA PHE A 114 14.35 -12.17 -54.72
C PHE A 114 14.09 -12.07 -53.22
N THR A 115 14.19 -10.86 -52.68
CA THR A 115 13.87 -10.53 -51.30
C THR A 115 13.06 -9.24 -51.21
N TYR A 116 12.41 -9.03 -50.07
CA TYR A 116 11.62 -7.85 -49.79
C TYR A 116 12.23 -7.10 -48.62
N ASP A 117 12.65 -5.86 -48.88
CA ASP A 117 13.16 -4.96 -47.86
C ASP A 117 12.01 -4.02 -47.42
N PRO A 118 11.50 -4.16 -46.17
CA PRO A 118 10.41 -3.33 -45.68
C PRO A 118 10.83 -1.88 -45.37
N PHE A 119 12.13 -1.60 -45.17
CA PHE A 119 12.61 -0.28 -44.74
C PHE A 119 13.09 0.60 -45.90
N MET A 120 13.42 0.00 -47.04
CA MET A 120 13.76 0.73 -48.26
C MET A 120 12.56 1.48 -48.85
N THR A 121 12.81 2.67 -49.39
CA THR A 121 11.79 3.52 -50.04
C THR A 121 11.84 3.41 -51.56
N ASN A 122 10.67 3.34 -52.20
CA ASN A 122 10.54 3.31 -53.66
C ASN A 122 10.27 4.70 -54.28
N GLY A 123 10.88 5.76 -53.73
CA GLY A 123 10.51 7.15 -54.01
C GLY A 123 9.56 7.75 -52.96
N ILE A 124 8.55 8.55 -53.35
CA ILE A 124 7.68 9.31 -52.42
C ILE A 124 7.00 8.38 -51.38
N ARG A 125 7.59 8.27 -50.18
CA ARG A 125 7.06 7.70 -48.92
C ARG A 125 6.32 6.35 -49.02
N LYS A 126 6.63 5.52 -50.02
CA LYS A 126 6.18 4.12 -50.10
C LYS A 126 7.33 3.21 -49.70
N TYR A 127 7.21 2.63 -48.51
CA TYR A 127 8.14 1.63 -47.96
C TYR A 127 7.83 0.25 -48.53
N GLY A 128 8.85 -0.60 -48.62
CA GLY A 128 8.71 -1.94 -49.20
C GLY A 128 9.15 -2.00 -50.66
N VAL A 129 10.43 -2.35 -50.87
CA VAL A 129 11.02 -2.58 -52.18
C VAL A 129 11.38 -4.04 -52.31
N MET A 130 11.02 -4.63 -53.46
CA MET A 130 11.52 -5.95 -53.81
C MET A 130 12.85 -5.78 -54.54
N LYS A 131 13.87 -6.54 -54.11
CA LYS A 131 15.20 -6.52 -54.70
C LYS A 131 15.59 -7.93 -55.17
N GLU A 132 16.29 -7.98 -56.29
CA GLU A 132 17.09 -9.14 -56.70
C GLU A 132 18.42 -9.09 -55.93
N LEU A 133 18.82 -10.19 -55.31
CA LEU A 133 20.07 -10.30 -54.56
C LEU A 133 21.25 -10.49 -55.52
N ILE A 134 21.98 -9.41 -55.77
CA ILE A 134 23.13 -9.39 -56.68
C ILE A 134 24.44 -9.26 -55.90
N SER A 135 24.38 -8.64 -54.71
CA SER A 135 25.49 -8.31 -53.80
C SER A 135 25.14 -8.62 -52.33
N PRO A 136 26.13 -8.85 -51.42
CA PRO A 136 25.86 -9.02 -49.99
C PRO A 136 25.17 -7.80 -49.34
N ALA A 137 25.29 -6.63 -49.97
CA ALA A 137 24.63 -5.40 -49.54
C ALA A 137 23.11 -5.40 -49.81
N ASP A 138 22.62 -6.31 -50.65
CA ASP A 138 21.20 -6.44 -50.99
C ASP A 138 20.42 -7.30 -49.98
N ILE A 139 21.12 -7.94 -49.03
CA ILE A 139 20.50 -8.67 -47.92
C ILE A 139 19.81 -7.66 -47.02
N PRO A 140 18.50 -7.79 -46.75
CA PRO A 140 17.78 -6.85 -45.91
C PRO A 140 18.36 -6.91 -44.49
N ARG A 141 18.85 -5.77 -44.00
CA ARG A 141 19.37 -5.59 -42.65
C ARG A 141 18.42 -4.72 -41.85
N ILE A 142 18.32 -5.00 -40.55
CA ILE A 142 17.60 -4.12 -39.63
C ILE A 142 18.43 -2.83 -39.51
N PRO A 143 17.84 -1.64 -39.74
CA PRO A 143 18.58 -0.39 -39.61
C PRO A 143 19.06 -0.19 -38.16
N GLN A 144 20.37 -0.09 -37.97
CA GLN A 144 20.97 0.22 -36.67
C GLN A 144 20.97 1.74 -36.45
N GLY A 145 19.79 2.31 -36.22
CA GLY A 145 19.63 3.69 -35.75
C GLY A 145 19.00 4.70 -36.72
N ASP A 146 18.83 4.41 -38.01
CA ASP A 146 18.08 5.30 -38.91
C ASP A 146 17.06 4.53 -39.76
N PHE A 147 15.78 4.69 -39.42
CA PHE A 147 14.66 4.07 -40.12
C PHE A 147 14.13 4.91 -41.30
N ASN A 148 14.82 6.00 -41.68
CA ASN A 148 14.47 6.86 -42.81
C ASN A 148 13.00 7.31 -42.81
N GLY A 149 12.46 7.61 -41.63
CA GLY A 149 11.07 8.05 -41.43
C GLY A 149 10.01 6.94 -41.51
N TYR A 150 10.37 5.66 -41.44
CA TYR A 150 9.42 4.54 -41.48
C TYR A 150 8.27 4.74 -40.47
N PRO A 151 6.99 4.54 -40.84
CA PRO A 151 5.87 4.72 -39.93
C PRO A 151 5.79 3.57 -38.91
N ILE A 152 5.96 3.87 -37.63
CA ILE A 152 5.83 2.89 -36.53
C ILE A 152 4.53 3.16 -35.78
N LYS A 153 3.70 2.12 -35.62
CA LYS A 153 2.43 2.20 -34.88
C LYS A 153 2.70 2.06 -33.38
N ILE A 154 2.30 3.08 -32.62
CA ILE A 154 2.57 3.17 -31.19
C ILE A 154 1.24 3.20 -30.44
N ASP A 155 1.05 2.27 -29.51
CA ASP A 155 -0.04 2.35 -28.54
C ASP A 155 0.35 3.23 -27.35
N VAL A 156 -0.55 4.14 -26.99
CA VAL A 156 -0.44 4.99 -25.79
C VAL A 156 -1.82 5.13 -25.16
N PHE A 157 -1.86 5.03 -23.83
CA PHE A 157 -3.08 5.23 -23.05
C PHE A 157 -2.74 5.83 -21.68
N ARG A 158 -3.75 6.35 -20.98
CA ARG A 158 -3.58 6.95 -19.66
C ARG A 158 -3.11 5.92 -18.62
N SER A 159 -1.92 6.13 -18.05
CA SER A 159 -1.27 5.33 -17.02
C SER A 159 -0.60 6.23 -15.97
N THR A 160 0.40 5.74 -15.24
CA THR A 160 1.14 6.51 -14.22
C THR A 160 1.97 7.64 -14.82
N TYR A 161 2.78 7.33 -15.83
CA TYR A 161 3.73 8.28 -16.46
C TYR A 161 3.37 8.63 -17.90
N SER A 162 2.10 8.40 -18.27
CA SER A 162 1.52 8.77 -19.56
C SER A 162 0.10 9.26 -19.34
N ASP A 163 -0.22 10.46 -19.84
CA ASP A 163 -1.56 11.02 -19.83
C ASP A 163 -1.93 11.55 -21.22
N THR A 164 -3.23 11.63 -21.47
CA THR A 164 -3.81 12.04 -22.74
C THR A 164 -4.50 13.38 -22.58
N ILE A 165 -4.07 14.39 -23.34
CA ILE A 165 -4.76 15.68 -23.43
C ILE A 165 -5.89 15.53 -24.44
N LEU A 166 -7.12 15.78 -23.99
CA LEU A 166 -8.32 15.71 -24.82
C LEU A 166 -8.78 17.13 -25.17
N ASP A 167 -9.22 17.34 -26.41
CA ASP A 167 -9.91 18.56 -26.84
C ASP A 167 -11.29 18.64 -26.18
N LYS A 168 -11.94 19.80 -26.25
CA LYS A 168 -13.33 20.04 -25.82
C LYS A 168 -14.34 19.08 -26.46
N GLN A 169 -13.99 18.46 -27.59
CA GLN A 169 -14.80 17.47 -28.31
C GLN A 169 -14.44 16.01 -27.95
N GLY A 170 -13.51 15.80 -27.00
CA GLY A 170 -13.07 14.47 -26.56
C GLY A 170 -12.08 13.78 -27.49
N LYS A 171 -11.53 14.49 -28.48
CA LYS A 171 -10.48 13.97 -29.38
C LYS A 171 -9.11 14.15 -28.73
N VAL A 172 -8.24 13.15 -28.83
CA VAL A 172 -6.86 13.25 -28.35
C VAL A 172 -6.10 14.31 -29.15
N VAL A 173 -5.56 15.29 -28.44
CA VAL A 173 -4.76 16.40 -28.99
C VAL A 173 -3.28 16.05 -28.89
N GLU A 174 -2.86 15.62 -27.70
CA GLU A 174 -1.45 15.37 -27.39
C GLU A 174 -1.32 14.34 -26.27
N PHE A 175 -0.18 13.64 -26.25
CA PHE A 175 0.23 12.75 -25.17
C PHE A 175 1.34 13.42 -24.36
N ILE A 176 1.28 13.32 -23.04
CA ILE A 176 2.27 13.90 -22.11
C ILE A 176 2.71 12.88 -21.06
N GLY A 177 3.87 13.10 -20.46
CA GLY A 177 4.40 12.29 -19.36
C GLY A 177 5.78 11.69 -19.65
N ALA A 178 6.42 11.14 -18.61
CA ALA A 178 7.80 10.67 -18.72
C ALA A 178 7.97 9.52 -19.74
N ASP A 179 7.01 8.60 -19.84
CA ASP A 179 7.06 7.52 -20.83
C ASP A 179 6.94 8.09 -22.27
N ILE A 180 6.24 9.23 -22.44
CA ILE A 180 6.06 9.89 -23.73
C ILE A 180 7.32 10.63 -24.15
N GLU A 181 8.00 11.33 -23.23
CA GLU A 181 9.29 11.96 -23.51
C GLU A 181 10.34 10.91 -23.89
N ALA A 182 10.34 9.74 -23.24
CA ALA A 182 11.16 8.62 -23.67
C ALA A 182 10.79 8.19 -25.10
N GLY A 183 9.50 8.04 -25.41
CA GLY A 183 8.99 7.79 -26.77
C GLY A 183 9.49 8.79 -27.82
N ARG A 184 9.52 10.08 -27.48
CA ARG A 184 10.03 11.14 -28.36
C ARG A 184 11.54 11.01 -28.58
N ALA A 185 12.31 10.74 -27.52
CA ALA A 185 13.74 10.50 -27.63
C ALA A 185 14.04 9.29 -28.55
N PHE A 186 13.27 8.20 -28.48
CA PHE A 186 13.41 7.10 -29.44
C PHE A 186 13.12 7.54 -30.88
N THR A 187 12.06 8.33 -31.07
CA THR A 187 11.63 8.81 -32.38
C THR A 187 12.72 9.65 -33.04
N GLU A 188 13.35 10.53 -32.26
CA GLU A 188 14.46 11.38 -32.71
C GLU A 188 15.73 10.57 -32.96
N ALA A 189 16.08 9.66 -32.05
CA ALA A 189 17.31 8.87 -32.13
C ALA A 189 17.28 7.83 -33.26
N MET A 190 16.11 7.25 -33.56
CA MET A 190 15.94 6.22 -34.59
C MET A 190 15.39 6.77 -35.92
N ASN A 191 15.08 8.07 -35.99
CA ASN A 191 14.55 8.76 -37.17
C ASN A 191 13.37 8.01 -37.84
N PHE A 192 12.31 7.72 -37.07
CA PHE A 192 11.08 7.11 -37.59
C PHE A 192 9.88 8.05 -37.45
N THR A 193 8.78 7.78 -38.17
CA THR A 193 7.55 8.57 -38.05
C THR A 193 6.59 7.91 -37.05
N PRO A 194 6.27 8.54 -35.91
CA PRO A 194 5.37 7.94 -34.92
C PRO A 194 3.91 8.01 -35.40
N SER A 195 3.23 6.86 -35.39
CA SER A 195 1.80 6.75 -35.70
C SER A 195 1.05 6.30 -34.45
N TYR A 196 0.50 7.26 -33.70
CA TYR A 196 -0.22 6.96 -32.47
C TYR A 196 -1.59 6.35 -32.76
N LEU A 197 -1.85 5.19 -32.18
CA LEU A 197 -3.15 4.53 -32.23
C LEU A 197 -4.11 5.14 -31.21
N PRO A 198 -5.44 5.12 -31.46
CA PRO A 198 -6.41 5.60 -30.50
C PRO A 198 -6.36 4.73 -29.22
N PRO A 199 -6.38 5.34 -28.02
CA PRO A 199 -6.30 4.61 -26.76
C PRO A 199 -7.35 3.52 -26.67
N ASP A 200 -6.92 2.31 -26.30
CA ASP A 200 -7.84 1.19 -26.11
C ASP A 200 -8.67 1.37 -24.82
N LYS A 201 -9.94 0.95 -24.86
CA LYS A 201 -10.83 1.03 -23.69
C LYS A 201 -10.38 0.08 -22.57
N ASP A 202 -9.71 -1.00 -22.92
CA ASP A 202 -9.26 -2.03 -22.00
C ASP A 202 -7.83 -1.79 -21.48
N GLY A 203 -7.18 -0.69 -21.89
CA GLY A 203 -5.85 -0.28 -21.43
C GLY A 203 -4.80 -1.37 -21.66
N PHE A 204 -4.17 -1.85 -20.57
CA PHE A 204 -3.17 -2.93 -20.61
C PHE A 204 -3.67 -4.21 -21.31
N GLY A 205 -4.94 -4.56 -21.13
CA GLY A 205 -5.51 -5.82 -21.62
C GLY A 205 -5.35 -7.00 -20.66
N PHE A 206 -6.17 -8.04 -20.86
CA PHE A 206 -6.14 -9.29 -20.11
C PHE A 206 -6.61 -10.47 -20.98
N LYS A 207 -6.36 -11.69 -20.51
CA LYS A 207 -6.79 -12.90 -21.20
C LYS A 207 -8.32 -13.08 -21.08
N LEU A 208 -8.99 -13.17 -22.22
CA LEU A 208 -10.42 -13.46 -22.32
C LEU A 208 -10.68 -14.98 -22.15
N PRO A 209 -11.93 -15.38 -21.82
CA PRO A 209 -12.28 -16.80 -21.67
C PRO A 209 -12.05 -17.66 -22.92
N ASN A 210 -12.07 -17.04 -24.11
CA ASN A 210 -11.78 -17.69 -25.38
C ASN A 210 -10.27 -17.89 -25.65
N GLY A 211 -9.40 -17.48 -24.72
CA GLY A 211 -7.94 -17.56 -24.85
C GLY A 211 -7.29 -16.36 -25.56
N SER A 212 -8.07 -15.51 -26.23
CA SER A 212 -7.56 -14.29 -26.88
C SER A 212 -7.31 -13.15 -25.89
N PHE A 213 -6.57 -12.13 -26.32
CA PHE A 213 -6.24 -10.95 -25.51
C PHE A 213 -6.92 -9.69 -26.06
N ASN A 214 -7.46 -8.86 -25.16
CA ASN A 214 -7.92 -7.51 -25.46
C ASN A 214 -6.86 -6.47 -25.07
N GLY A 215 -7.18 -5.17 -25.20
CA GLY A 215 -6.27 -4.08 -24.88
C GLY A 215 -4.99 -4.09 -25.70
N VAL A 216 -3.95 -3.44 -25.17
CA VAL A 216 -2.65 -3.30 -25.83
C VAL A 216 -1.96 -4.66 -26.03
N ILE A 217 -2.00 -5.58 -25.05
CA ILE A 217 -1.46 -6.94 -25.24
C ILE A 217 -2.12 -7.64 -26.43
N GLY A 218 -3.44 -7.48 -26.59
CA GLY A 218 -4.17 -8.01 -27.74
C GLY A 218 -3.74 -7.41 -29.08
N ARG A 219 -3.54 -6.08 -29.12
CA ARG A 219 -3.07 -5.39 -30.34
C ARG A 219 -1.66 -5.80 -30.72
N LEU A 220 -0.76 -5.90 -29.75
CA LEU A 220 0.62 -6.37 -29.97
C LEU A 220 0.66 -7.82 -30.45
N ALA A 221 -0.13 -8.71 -29.82
CA ALA A 221 -0.23 -10.11 -30.23
C ALA A 221 -0.77 -10.28 -31.66
N ARG A 222 -1.66 -9.38 -32.11
CA ARG A 222 -2.18 -9.35 -33.49
C ARG A 222 -1.35 -8.49 -34.45
N ARG A 223 -0.22 -7.92 -34.00
CA ARG A 223 0.62 -6.95 -34.74
C ARG A 223 -0.16 -5.77 -35.32
N GLU A 224 -1.24 -5.36 -34.65
CA GLU A 224 -1.95 -4.12 -34.95
C GLU A 224 -1.13 -2.90 -34.51
N SER A 225 -0.22 -3.11 -33.56
CA SER A 225 0.69 -2.14 -32.95
C SER A 225 2.11 -2.70 -32.95
N ASP A 226 3.11 -1.84 -33.16
CA ASP A 226 4.52 -2.25 -33.29
C ASP A 226 5.27 -2.12 -31.95
N THR A 227 4.83 -1.20 -31.08
CA THR A 227 5.39 -0.99 -29.73
C THR A 227 4.43 -0.17 -28.85
N THR A 228 4.66 -0.18 -27.53
CA THR A 228 3.96 0.69 -26.57
C THR A 228 4.95 1.42 -25.68
N PHE A 229 4.83 2.74 -25.61
CA PHE A 229 5.59 3.57 -24.65
C PHE A 229 4.74 3.83 -23.40
N VAL A 230 4.44 2.74 -22.70
CA VAL A 230 3.76 2.73 -21.40
C VAL A 230 4.39 1.62 -20.56
N GLY A 231 4.74 1.89 -19.30
CA GLY A 231 5.34 0.87 -18.43
C GLY A 231 4.39 -0.29 -18.05
N PHE A 232 4.70 -1.50 -18.50
CA PHE A 232 4.06 -2.76 -18.08
C PHE A 232 4.87 -3.41 -16.96
N PHE A 233 4.21 -4.04 -16.00
CA PHE A 233 4.90 -4.89 -15.03
C PHE A 233 5.50 -6.09 -15.74
N ILE A 234 6.79 -6.38 -15.52
CA ILE A 234 7.41 -7.61 -16.00
C ILE A 234 6.86 -8.77 -15.16
N LYS A 235 5.98 -9.55 -15.77
CA LYS A 235 5.35 -10.75 -15.21
C LYS A 235 4.80 -11.62 -16.35
N ASP A 236 4.35 -12.82 -16.03
CA ASP A 236 3.65 -13.66 -16.99
C ASP A 236 2.21 -13.14 -17.20
N TYR A 237 1.89 -12.67 -18.41
CA TYR A 237 0.53 -12.28 -18.80
C TYR A 237 -0.23 -13.44 -19.45
N PHE A 238 0.30 -14.67 -19.39
CA PHE A 238 -0.20 -15.87 -20.05
C PHE A 238 -0.21 -15.78 -21.58
N SER A 239 0.57 -14.84 -22.14
CA SER A 239 0.76 -14.63 -23.58
C SER A 239 2.22 -14.92 -23.93
N ARG A 240 2.43 -15.68 -25.02
CA ARG A 240 3.77 -15.91 -25.61
C ARG A 240 4.02 -15.03 -26.82
N ASP A 241 3.09 -14.14 -27.16
CA ASP A 241 3.08 -13.37 -28.41
C ASP A 241 3.63 -11.95 -28.21
N VAL A 242 4.12 -11.65 -27.00
CA VAL A 242 4.71 -10.37 -26.62
C VAL A 242 6.01 -10.57 -25.85
N GLU A 243 6.91 -9.61 -25.96
CA GLU A 243 8.20 -9.58 -25.29
C GLU A 243 8.40 -8.24 -24.56
N PHE A 244 9.14 -8.28 -23.46
CA PHE A 244 9.49 -7.09 -22.69
C PHE A 244 10.83 -6.54 -23.16
N THR A 245 10.94 -5.22 -23.20
CA THR A 245 12.23 -4.55 -23.29
C THR A 245 13.01 -4.72 -21.98
N THR A 246 14.23 -4.17 -21.94
CA THR A 246 14.94 -3.99 -20.67
C THR A 246 14.10 -3.15 -19.69
N GLY A 247 14.33 -3.39 -18.40
CA GLY A 247 13.63 -2.70 -17.32
C GLY A 247 13.99 -1.21 -17.28
N ILE A 248 12.97 -0.37 -17.09
CA ILE A 248 13.05 1.09 -17.18
C ILE A 248 13.03 1.71 -15.78
N TYR A 249 12.07 1.32 -14.95
CA TYR A 249 11.97 1.75 -13.56
C TYR A 249 11.27 0.66 -12.73
N THR A 250 11.40 0.77 -11.41
CA THR A 250 10.77 -0.16 -10.47
C THR A 250 9.63 0.53 -9.72
N ASP A 251 8.65 -0.24 -9.29
CA ASP A 251 7.54 0.28 -8.50
C ASP A 251 7.01 -0.77 -7.53
N GLU A 252 6.52 -0.30 -6.40
CA GLU A 252 5.95 -1.12 -5.33
C GLU A 252 4.43 -1.01 -5.35
N LEU A 253 3.76 -2.16 -5.24
CA LEU A 253 2.32 -2.20 -5.01
C LEU A 253 2.08 -2.22 -3.51
N CYS A 254 1.46 -1.16 -2.99
CA CYS A 254 1.22 -0.98 -1.57
C CYS A 254 -0.28 -0.85 -1.27
N CYS A 255 -0.68 -1.26 -0.07
CA CYS A 255 -2.05 -1.09 0.40
C CYS A 255 -2.25 0.32 0.94
N LEU A 256 -3.39 0.92 0.58
CA LEU A 256 -3.80 2.25 1.02
C LEU A 256 -5.07 2.11 1.85
N VAL A 257 -5.06 2.68 3.05
CA VAL A 257 -6.17 2.69 3.99
C VAL A 257 -6.52 4.12 4.38
N LYS A 258 -7.68 4.31 4.98
CA LYS A 258 -8.00 5.59 5.62
C LYS A 258 -7.05 5.85 6.79
N LYS A 259 -6.56 7.08 6.91
CA LYS A 259 -5.74 7.50 8.06
C LYS A 259 -6.57 7.38 9.34
N ALA A 260 -5.94 6.96 10.44
CA ALA A 260 -6.60 6.85 11.72
C ALA A 260 -7.15 8.22 12.16
N SER A 261 -8.38 8.24 12.68
CA SER A 261 -9.00 9.48 13.14
C SER A 261 -8.35 9.98 14.44
N ARG A 262 -8.50 11.28 14.70
CA ARG A 262 -8.13 11.87 15.99
C ARG A 262 -8.95 11.23 17.12
N VAL A 263 -8.32 11.00 18.27
CA VAL A 263 -9.02 10.59 19.49
C VAL A 263 -9.92 11.76 19.92
N PRO A 264 -11.23 11.54 20.13
CA PRO A 264 -12.14 12.60 20.56
C PRO A 264 -11.68 13.25 21.86
N GLU A 265 -11.81 14.58 21.93
CA GLU A 265 -11.23 15.39 23.00
C GLU A 265 -11.77 15.04 24.39
N TYR A 266 -13.04 14.66 24.47
CA TYR A 266 -13.69 14.26 25.72
C TYR A 266 -13.12 12.95 26.30
N LEU A 267 -12.49 12.09 25.49
CA LEU A 267 -11.85 10.86 25.96
C LEU A 267 -10.41 11.08 26.44
N LEU A 268 -9.78 12.18 26.04
CA LEU A 268 -8.36 12.46 26.32
C LEU A 268 -8.02 12.35 27.81
N PRO A 269 -8.82 12.88 28.76
CA PRO A 269 -8.52 12.75 30.19
C PRO A 269 -8.36 11.31 30.68
N ILE A 270 -9.06 10.34 30.07
CA ILE A 270 -8.98 8.93 30.46
C ILE A 270 -7.83 8.22 29.71
N THR A 271 -7.62 8.57 28.44
CA THR A 271 -6.62 7.91 27.58
C THR A 271 -5.18 8.39 27.79
N ILE A 272 -4.95 9.42 28.62
CA ILE A 272 -3.60 9.91 28.96
C ILE A 272 -2.75 8.83 29.61
N PHE A 273 -3.35 8.04 30.50
CA PHE A 273 -2.66 6.95 31.17
C PHE A 273 -3.21 5.61 30.70
N PRO A 274 -2.35 4.61 30.45
CA PRO A 274 -2.81 3.24 30.22
C PRO A 274 -3.60 2.73 31.42
N ALA A 275 -4.51 1.78 31.18
CA ALA A 275 -5.35 1.19 32.22
C ALA A 275 -4.53 0.66 33.41
N ASP A 276 -3.32 0.15 33.16
CA ASP A 276 -2.40 -0.35 34.18
C ASP A 276 -1.99 0.74 35.19
N LEU A 277 -1.79 1.99 34.75
CA LEU A 277 -1.48 3.09 35.66
C LEU A 277 -2.69 3.53 36.47
N TRP A 278 -3.88 3.55 35.86
CA TRP A 278 -5.13 3.83 36.59
C TRP A 278 -5.42 2.78 37.66
N THR A 279 -5.22 1.50 37.34
CA THR A 279 -5.37 0.42 38.31
C THR A 279 -4.31 0.50 39.41
N LEU A 280 -3.07 0.83 39.08
CA LEU A 280 -2.01 1.05 40.07
C LEU A 280 -2.36 2.21 41.03
N LEU A 281 -2.87 3.33 40.52
CA LEU A 281 -3.33 4.45 41.37
C LEU A 281 -4.46 4.02 42.31
N PHE A 282 -5.41 3.25 41.80
CA PHE A 282 -6.48 2.71 42.63
C PHE A 282 -5.94 1.79 43.74
N LEU A 283 -5.02 0.88 43.40
CA LEU A 283 -4.41 -0.07 44.34
C LEU A 283 -3.51 0.62 45.39
N THR A 284 -2.76 1.65 44.99
CA THR A 284 -1.94 2.44 45.93
C THR A 284 -2.81 3.16 46.97
N GLY A 285 -3.99 3.65 46.59
CA GLY A 285 -4.97 4.18 47.54
C GLY A 285 -5.41 3.15 48.59
N ILE A 286 -5.66 1.90 48.18
CA ILE A 286 -5.98 0.80 49.10
C ILE A 286 -4.79 0.50 50.02
N PHE A 287 -3.57 0.44 49.47
CA PHE A 287 -2.36 0.17 50.23
C PHE A 287 -2.10 1.24 51.31
N PHE A 288 -2.23 2.52 50.96
CA PHE A 288 -2.12 3.61 51.93
C PHE A 288 -3.24 3.56 52.96
N SER A 289 -4.47 3.20 52.57
CA SER A 289 -5.58 3.03 53.52
C SER A 289 -5.29 1.94 54.54
N ILE A 290 -4.81 0.76 54.10
CA ILE A 290 -4.43 -0.36 54.98
C ILE A 290 -3.30 0.05 55.91
N THR A 291 -2.26 0.71 55.37
CA THR A 291 -1.12 1.19 56.16
C THR A 291 -1.58 2.18 57.24
N TRP A 292 -2.50 3.08 56.92
CA TRP A 292 -3.04 4.03 57.88
C TRP A 292 -3.85 3.33 58.98
N VAL A 293 -4.63 2.32 58.61
CA VAL A 293 -5.36 1.47 59.57
C VAL A 293 -4.39 0.77 60.53
N ILE A 294 -3.30 0.18 60.02
CA ILE A 294 -2.27 -0.50 60.83
C ILE A 294 -1.60 0.49 61.79
N ILE A 295 -1.22 1.68 61.32
CA ILE A 295 -0.60 2.72 62.15
C ILE A 295 -1.56 3.13 63.28
N ARG A 296 -2.84 3.36 62.97
CA ARG A 296 -3.85 3.68 63.99
C ARG A 296 -4.05 2.54 64.98
N ALA A 297 -4.06 1.29 64.53
CA ALA A 297 -4.16 0.12 65.40
C ALA A 297 -2.93 0.01 66.34
N GLY A 298 -1.72 0.25 65.83
CA GLY A 298 -0.47 0.26 66.61
C GLY A 298 -0.45 1.36 67.68
N ILE A 299 -0.89 2.58 67.34
CA ILE A 299 -1.02 3.69 68.30
C ILE A 299 -2.04 3.35 69.39
N GLN A 300 -3.17 2.74 69.03
CA GLN A 300 -4.20 2.30 69.99
C GLN A 300 -3.69 1.20 70.93
N ALA A 301 -2.92 0.24 70.41
CA ALA A 301 -2.33 -0.85 71.18
C ALA A 301 -1.30 -0.34 72.20
N LYS A 302 -0.43 0.60 71.80
CA LYS A 302 0.57 1.23 72.68
C LYS A 302 -0.06 2.13 73.76
N SER A 303 -1.26 2.66 73.51
CA SER A 303 -1.99 3.55 74.43
C SER A 303 -2.85 2.82 75.48
N ARG A 304 -2.68 1.51 75.70
CA ARG A 304 -3.40 0.74 76.74
C ARG A 304 -3.04 1.24 78.15
N THR A 305 -3.81 2.17 78.68
CA THR A 305 -3.84 2.52 80.11
C THR A 305 -5.07 1.89 80.78
N GLY A 306 -5.02 1.61 82.09
CA GLY A 306 -6.07 0.88 82.82
C GLY A 306 -7.46 1.53 82.89
N VAL A 307 -7.62 2.77 82.40
CA VAL A 307 -8.88 3.53 82.46
C VAL A 307 -9.41 3.83 81.05
N ARG A 308 -10.44 3.08 80.64
CA ARG A 308 -11.05 3.09 79.29
C ARG A 308 -11.61 4.46 78.85
N TRP A 309 -12.05 5.30 79.79
CA TRP A 309 -12.66 6.60 79.49
C TRP A 309 -11.61 7.66 79.08
N ASN A 310 -10.51 7.74 79.83
CA ASN A 310 -9.36 8.62 79.52
C ASN A 310 -8.65 8.22 78.22
N GLN A 311 -8.70 6.94 77.85
CA GLN A 311 -8.14 6.46 76.59
C GLN A 311 -8.94 6.94 75.37
N LYS A 312 -10.28 6.89 75.44
CA LYS A 312 -11.15 7.33 74.32
C LYS A 312 -11.04 8.83 74.05
N SER A 313 -11.05 9.65 75.10
CA SER A 313 -10.91 11.12 74.97
C SER A 313 -9.54 11.52 74.44
N ARG A 314 -8.47 10.87 74.92
CA ARG A 314 -7.09 11.10 74.44
C ARG A 314 -6.90 10.72 72.97
N LEU A 315 -7.42 9.58 72.53
CA LEU A 315 -7.34 9.16 71.12
C LEU A 315 -8.19 10.05 70.20
N ALA A 316 -9.37 10.47 70.64
CA ALA A 316 -10.21 11.40 69.88
C ALA A 316 -9.52 12.77 69.67
N TYR A 317 -8.85 13.27 70.71
CA TYR A 317 -8.03 14.49 70.62
C TYR A 317 -6.80 14.32 69.70
N LEU A 318 -6.15 13.16 69.75
CA LEU A 318 -4.92 12.89 69.00
C LEU A 318 -5.18 12.68 67.50
N PHE A 319 -6.29 12.05 67.15
CA PHE A 319 -6.71 11.81 65.77
C PHE A 319 -7.67 12.88 65.22
N ASN A 320 -8.06 13.87 66.02
CA ASN A 320 -9.00 14.92 65.65
C ASN A 320 -10.33 14.37 65.06
N LEU A 321 -10.92 13.38 65.75
CA LEU A 321 -12.17 12.74 65.32
C LEU A 321 -13.41 13.56 65.71
N SER A 322 -14.37 13.71 64.79
CA SER A 322 -15.70 14.22 65.11
C SER A 322 -16.45 13.27 66.06
N ASN A 323 -17.37 13.82 66.86
CA ASN A 323 -18.19 13.06 67.82
C ASN A 323 -18.98 11.92 67.13
N ASP A 324 -19.53 12.16 65.93
CA ASP A 324 -20.28 11.15 65.17
C ASP A 324 -19.44 9.95 64.73
N ILE A 325 -18.15 10.18 64.48
CA ILE A 325 -17.22 9.17 64.00
C ILE A 325 -16.60 8.42 65.18
N ARG A 326 -16.36 9.11 66.30
CA ARG A 326 -15.81 8.51 67.52
C ARG A 326 -16.68 7.35 68.02
N ASP A 327 -18.00 7.54 68.01
CA ASP A 327 -18.97 6.59 68.55
C ASP A 327 -19.51 5.62 67.49
N ALA A 328 -19.06 5.74 66.24
CA ALA A 328 -19.41 4.86 65.13
C ALA A 328 -18.81 3.44 65.24
N PRO A 329 -19.47 2.44 64.61
CA PRO A 329 -18.95 1.09 64.47
C PRO A 329 -17.65 1.04 63.66
N LEU A 330 -16.86 -0.03 63.86
CA LEU A 330 -15.52 -0.21 63.31
C LEU A 330 -15.48 -0.09 61.78
N TYR A 331 -16.47 -0.64 61.06
CA TYR A 331 -16.52 -0.56 59.60
C TYR A 331 -16.62 0.89 59.09
N ARG A 332 -17.42 1.75 59.75
CA ARG A 332 -17.59 3.16 59.33
C ARG A 332 -16.30 3.94 59.50
N LYS A 333 -15.52 3.63 60.54
CA LYS A 333 -14.18 4.21 60.76
C LYS A 333 -13.19 3.78 59.67
N MET A 334 -13.23 2.51 59.26
CA MET A 334 -12.36 2.00 58.18
C MET A 334 -12.71 2.60 56.82
N VAL A 335 -14.01 2.63 56.48
CA VAL A 335 -14.48 3.25 55.23
C VAL A 335 -14.09 4.72 55.16
N GLN A 336 -14.20 5.44 56.28
CA GLN A 336 -13.79 6.83 56.30
C GLN A 336 -12.27 7.01 56.08
N ILE A 337 -11.43 6.14 56.64
CA ILE A 337 -9.98 6.19 56.38
C ILE A 337 -9.72 5.95 54.89
N CYS A 338 -10.41 5.01 54.24
CA CYS A 338 -10.32 4.83 52.80
C CYS A 338 -10.72 6.11 52.05
N VAL A 339 -11.87 6.69 52.36
CA VAL A 339 -12.34 7.93 51.72
C VAL A 339 -11.37 9.09 51.94
N ASP A 340 -10.91 9.30 53.17
CA ASP A 340 -9.93 10.33 53.54
C ASP A 340 -8.61 10.13 52.77
N THR A 341 -8.19 8.88 52.54
CA THR A 341 -6.99 8.55 51.75
C THR A 341 -7.16 8.92 50.28
N TYR A 342 -8.29 8.59 49.65
CA TYR A 342 -8.55 8.97 48.26
C TYR A 342 -8.76 10.47 48.08
N ILE A 343 -9.36 11.17 49.06
CA ILE A 343 -9.44 12.64 49.05
C ILE A 343 -8.03 13.23 49.01
N LEU A 344 -7.11 12.75 49.85
CA LEU A 344 -5.73 13.19 49.86
C LEU A 344 -4.98 12.83 48.58
N LEU A 345 -5.22 11.64 48.02
CA LEU A 345 -4.57 11.16 46.79
C LEU A 345 -4.98 11.99 45.56
N VAL A 346 -6.23 12.48 45.52
CA VAL A 346 -6.75 13.37 44.46
C VAL A 346 -6.45 14.86 44.78
N SER A 347 -5.63 15.13 45.80
CA SER A 347 -5.27 16.49 46.27
C SER A 347 -6.49 17.34 46.65
N GLY A 348 -7.55 16.71 47.16
CA GLY A 348 -8.74 17.38 47.67
C GLY A 348 -8.50 18.09 49.02
N PRO A 349 -9.34 19.07 49.38
CA PRO A 349 -9.20 19.82 50.62
C PRO A 349 -9.48 18.91 51.84
N TYR A 350 -8.42 18.52 52.55
CA TYR A 350 -8.52 17.70 53.75
C TYR A 350 -8.49 18.58 55.02
N GLN A 351 -9.56 18.52 55.82
CA GLN A 351 -9.71 19.39 57.01
C GLN A 351 -9.35 18.69 58.33
N ARG A 352 -9.13 17.37 58.35
CA ARG A 352 -9.00 16.56 59.58
C ARG A 352 -7.57 16.15 59.87
N PHE A 353 -6.65 17.11 59.97
CA PHE A 353 -5.26 16.81 60.30
C PHE A 353 -5.13 16.22 61.70
N THR A 354 -4.39 15.11 61.80
CA THR A 354 -4.13 14.46 63.08
C THR A 354 -2.97 15.14 63.80
N ARG A 355 -2.87 14.93 65.12
CA ARG A 355 -1.79 15.47 65.97
C ARG A 355 -0.65 14.47 66.22
N SER A 356 -0.79 13.24 65.74
CA SER A 356 0.25 12.20 65.84
C SER A 356 1.41 12.48 64.88
N GLY A 357 2.66 12.42 65.35
CA GLY A 357 3.84 12.59 64.51
C GLY A 357 3.95 11.52 63.40
N THR A 358 3.70 10.26 63.73
CA THR A 358 3.80 9.14 62.79
C THR A 358 2.75 9.21 61.68
N GLU A 359 1.51 9.58 62.02
CA GLU A 359 0.48 9.76 60.99
C GLU A 359 0.76 10.99 60.13
N ARG A 360 1.26 12.10 60.71
CA ARG A 360 1.63 13.28 59.93
C ARG A 360 2.72 12.99 58.90
N LEU A 361 3.72 12.18 59.26
CA LEU A 361 4.76 11.75 58.33
C LEU A 361 4.18 10.95 57.17
N MET A 362 3.28 10.01 57.45
CA MET A 362 2.57 9.26 56.42
C MET A 362 1.72 10.18 55.53
N LEU A 363 0.93 11.07 56.13
CA LEU A 363 0.08 12.03 55.42
C LEU A 363 0.91 12.92 54.50
N PHE A 364 2.07 13.39 54.97
CA PHE A 364 3.02 14.13 54.15
C PHE A 364 3.50 13.30 52.95
N GLY A 365 3.82 12.02 53.16
CA GLY A 365 4.17 11.11 52.08
C GLY A 365 3.05 10.94 51.04
N ILE A 366 1.80 10.72 51.49
CA ILE A 366 0.63 10.62 50.60
C ILE A 366 0.43 11.92 49.81
N ILE A 367 0.55 13.07 50.47
CA ILE A 367 0.42 14.38 49.82
C ILE A 367 1.51 14.56 48.77
N MET A 368 2.76 14.19 49.06
CA MET A 368 3.85 14.26 48.06
C MET A 368 3.59 13.39 46.84
N VAL A 369 3.12 12.15 47.04
CA VAL A 369 2.72 11.27 45.92
C VAL A 369 1.56 11.89 45.13
N SER A 370 0.56 12.48 45.81
CA SER A 370 -0.56 13.16 45.16
C SER A 370 -0.09 14.33 44.29
N LEU A 371 0.86 15.14 44.77
CA LEU A 371 1.40 16.30 44.04
C LEU A 371 2.14 15.86 42.78
N ILE A 372 2.92 14.78 42.85
CA ILE A 372 3.59 14.20 41.67
C ILE A 372 2.54 13.73 40.66
N PHE A 373 1.54 12.98 41.10
CA PHE A 373 0.53 12.44 40.18
C PHE A 373 -0.31 13.55 39.51
N VAL A 374 -0.78 14.54 40.28
CA VAL A 374 -1.57 15.65 39.75
C VAL A 374 -0.74 16.52 38.79
N SER A 375 0.51 16.81 39.11
CA SER A 375 1.40 17.57 38.21
C SER A 375 1.70 16.81 36.92
N MET A 376 1.93 15.50 36.98
CA MET A 376 2.07 14.66 35.78
C MET A 376 0.79 14.65 34.95
N PHE A 377 -0.36 14.46 35.58
CA PHE A 377 -1.65 14.46 34.88
C PHE A 377 -1.92 15.80 34.19
N GLN A 378 -1.71 16.93 34.86
CA GLN A 378 -1.89 18.26 34.30
C GLN A 378 -0.91 18.53 33.14
N SER A 379 0.35 18.13 33.28
CA SER A 379 1.37 18.28 32.22
C SER A 379 1.01 17.46 30.98
N SER A 380 0.66 16.19 31.15
CA SER A 380 0.26 15.31 30.05
C SER A 380 -1.02 15.77 29.37
N LEU A 381 -2.03 16.21 30.14
CA LEU A 381 -3.27 16.76 29.60
C LEU A 381 -3.00 18.00 28.74
N SER A 382 -2.15 18.91 29.21
CA SER A 382 -1.72 20.08 28.44
C SER A 382 -1.04 19.69 27.12
N SER A 383 -0.10 18.75 27.17
CA SER A 383 0.62 18.25 25.98
C SER A 383 -0.33 17.63 24.94
N VAL A 384 -1.32 16.85 25.39
CA VAL A 384 -2.30 16.17 24.53
C VAL A 384 -3.33 17.13 23.92
N PHE A 385 -3.60 18.28 24.56
CA PHE A 385 -4.40 19.34 23.95
C PHE A 385 -3.62 20.16 22.93
N LEU A 386 -2.32 20.37 23.16
CA LEU A 386 -1.44 21.05 22.20
C LEU A 386 -1.15 20.17 20.99
N ASN A 387 -0.88 18.88 21.20
CA ASN A 387 -0.56 17.91 20.17
C ASN A 387 -1.68 16.87 20.05
N PRO A 388 -2.49 16.91 18.98
CA PRO A 388 -3.60 15.98 18.81
C PRO A 388 -3.10 14.53 18.77
N VAL A 389 -3.70 13.69 19.61
CA VAL A 389 -3.46 12.25 19.62
C VAL A 389 -4.41 11.56 18.63
N TYR A 390 -3.86 10.63 17.85
CA TYR A 390 -4.60 9.85 16.85
C TYR A 390 -4.70 8.39 17.29
N TYR A 391 -5.72 7.68 16.79
CA TYR A 391 -5.73 6.22 16.91
C TYR A 391 -4.54 5.62 16.14
N LYS A 392 -4.20 4.38 16.48
CA LYS A 392 -3.09 3.68 15.82
C LYS A 392 -3.47 3.36 14.38
N ASP A 393 -2.59 3.71 13.44
CA ASP A 393 -2.76 3.35 12.04
C ASP A 393 -2.52 1.84 11.80
N ILE A 394 -3.05 1.35 10.68
CA ILE A 394 -2.77 0.01 10.17
C ILE A 394 -1.39 0.06 9.49
N ASP A 395 -0.36 -0.37 10.21
CA ASP A 395 1.06 -0.29 9.84
C ASP A 395 1.59 -1.57 9.18
N SER A 396 0.90 -2.70 9.31
CA SER A 396 1.32 -3.99 8.74
C SER A 396 0.21 -4.67 7.95
N LEU A 397 0.59 -5.56 7.03
CA LEU A 397 -0.35 -6.38 6.29
C LEU A 397 -1.10 -7.36 7.21
N GLN A 398 -0.49 -7.78 8.32
CA GLN A 398 -1.17 -8.60 9.32
C GLN A 398 -2.36 -7.85 9.95
N ARG A 399 -2.18 -6.59 10.36
CA ARG A 399 -3.29 -5.80 10.90
C ARG A 399 -4.35 -5.48 9.85
N LEU A 400 -3.93 -5.34 8.60
CA LEU A 400 -4.87 -5.19 7.49
C LEU A 400 -5.75 -6.44 7.36
N ASP A 401 -5.16 -7.63 7.48
CA ASP A 401 -5.89 -8.89 7.44
C ASP A 401 -6.86 -9.01 8.63
N GLU A 402 -6.39 -8.74 9.86
CA GLU A 402 -7.20 -8.75 11.09
C GLU A 402 -8.37 -7.74 11.05
N SER A 403 -8.19 -6.60 10.36
CA SER A 403 -9.24 -5.59 10.22
C SER A 403 -10.43 -6.03 9.36
N GLY A 404 -10.25 -7.07 8.52
CA GLY A 404 -11.32 -7.63 7.70
C GLY A 404 -11.87 -6.70 6.62
N VAL A 405 -11.10 -5.68 6.21
CA VAL A 405 -11.51 -4.73 5.16
C VAL A 405 -11.52 -5.36 3.76
N GLN A 406 -12.42 -4.88 2.90
CA GLN A 406 -12.44 -5.29 1.49
C GLN A 406 -11.40 -4.51 0.70
N ILE A 407 -10.80 -5.16 -0.31
CA ILE A 407 -9.73 -4.57 -1.13
C ILE A 407 -10.18 -4.47 -2.59
N PRO A 408 -10.99 -3.46 -2.97
CA PRO A 408 -11.28 -3.20 -4.37
C PRO A 408 -10.01 -2.87 -5.17
N VAL A 409 -9.91 -3.44 -6.38
CA VAL A 409 -8.82 -3.16 -7.32
C VAL A 409 -9.36 -2.67 -8.66
N LYS A 410 -8.67 -1.69 -9.25
CA LYS A 410 -9.02 -1.06 -10.53
C LYS A 410 -8.79 -1.99 -11.73
N TYR A 411 -7.70 -2.76 -11.71
CA TYR A 411 -7.30 -3.62 -12.82
C TYR A 411 -7.48 -5.09 -12.43
N LYS A 412 -8.06 -5.88 -13.34
CA LYS A 412 -8.24 -7.32 -13.13
C LYS A 412 -6.91 -8.04 -12.90
N GLY A 413 -5.86 -7.63 -13.60
CA GLY A 413 -4.50 -8.17 -13.43
C GLY A 413 -3.86 -7.94 -12.05
N PHE A 414 -4.51 -7.23 -11.12
CA PHE A 414 -4.04 -7.13 -9.72
C PHE A 414 -4.58 -8.28 -8.86
N THR A 415 -5.72 -8.85 -9.21
CA THR A 415 -6.39 -9.88 -8.40
C THR A 415 -5.59 -11.17 -8.27
N ASP A 416 -4.79 -11.50 -9.29
CA ASP A 416 -4.04 -12.75 -9.31
C ASP A 416 -2.60 -12.62 -8.81
N ASP A 417 -2.02 -11.42 -8.88
CA ASP A 417 -0.57 -11.22 -8.75
C ASP A 417 -0.12 -10.45 -7.51
N VAL A 418 -0.95 -9.53 -6.99
CA VAL A 418 -0.58 -8.69 -5.84
C VAL A 418 -0.31 -9.55 -4.61
N PHE A 419 -1.20 -10.49 -4.32
CA PHE A 419 -1.05 -11.44 -3.23
C PHE A 419 -0.80 -12.83 -3.81
N PRO A 420 0.44 -13.36 -3.74
CA PRO A 420 0.77 -14.66 -4.30
C PRO A 420 -0.02 -15.79 -3.62
N ALA A 421 -0.60 -16.67 -4.42
CA ALA A 421 -1.24 -17.89 -3.92
C ALA A 421 -0.21 -18.81 -3.26
N ASN A 422 -0.64 -19.51 -2.20
CA ASN A 422 0.14 -20.54 -1.51
C ASN A 422 1.44 -20.03 -0.87
N TYR A 423 1.60 -18.71 -0.71
CA TYR A 423 2.77 -18.15 -0.05
C TYR A 423 2.63 -18.18 1.47
N SER A 424 1.45 -17.78 1.97
CA SER A 424 1.12 -17.72 3.39
C SER A 424 -0.39 -17.70 3.57
N PRO A 425 -0.95 -18.31 4.64
CA PRO A 425 -2.38 -18.25 4.93
C PRO A 425 -2.91 -16.80 5.04
N MET A 426 -2.06 -15.87 5.47
CA MET A 426 -2.40 -14.44 5.53
C MET A 426 -2.56 -13.84 4.12
N MET A 427 -1.67 -14.19 3.19
CA MET A 427 -1.73 -13.70 1.81
C MET A 427 -2.93 -14.31 1.08
N ASP A 428 -3.26 -15.57 1.33
CA ASP A 428 -4.44 -16.22 0.78
C ASP A 428 -5.74 -15.58 1.34
N SER A 429 -5.75 -15.25 2.63
CA SER A 429 -6.84 -14.49 3.27
C SER A 429 -7.01 -13.10 2.65
N LEU A 430 -5.93 -12.35 2.47
CA LEU A 430 -5.96 -11.03 1.82
C LEU A 430 -6.40 -11.12 0.35
N ARG A 431 -5.95 -12.15 -0.37
CA ARG A 431 -6.39 -12.42 -1.75
C ARG A 431 -7.90 -12.67 -1.82
N SER A 432 -8.45 -13.44 -0.88
CA SER A 432 -9.90 -13.69 -0.82
C SER A 432 -10.74 -12.42 -0.59
N LYS A 433 -10.14 -11.36 -0.04
CA LYS A 433 -10.76 -10.06 0.21
C LYS A 433 -10.65 -9.10 -0.97
N MET A 434 -9.93 -9.46 -2.03
CA MET A 434 -9.81 -8.63 -3.24
C MET A 434 -11.06 -8.71 -4.10
N VAL A 435 -11.56 -7.55 -4.53
CA VAL A 435 -12.74 -7.44 -5.38
C VAL A 435 -12.40 -6.59 -6.60
N TYR A 436 -12.60 -7.12 -7.80
CA TYR A 436 -12.46 -6.31 -9.00
C TYR A 436 -13.62 -5.32 -9.11
N ASN A 437 -13.33 -4.03 -9.14
CA ASN A 437 -14.35 -2.99 -9.22
C ASN A 437 -13.99 -1.91 -10.26
N PRO A 438 -14.55 -1.97 -11.48
CA PRO A 438 -14.24 -1.04 -12.56
C PRO A 438 -15.03 0.28 -12.41
N ILE A 439 -14.95 0.93 -11.25
CA ILE A 439 -15.60 2.24 -11.06
C ILE A 439 -14.74 3.33 -11.70
N LYS A 440 -15.40 4.31 -12.35
CA LYS A 440 -14.75 5.47 -12.99
C LYS A 440 -14.26 6.52 -11.99
N THR A 441 -14.83 6.59 -10.79
CA THR A 441 -14.38 7.48 -9.70
C THR A 441 -13.05 7.02 -9.10
N SER A 442 -12.32 7.95 -8.48
CA SER A 442 -11.05 7.65 -7.83
C SER A 442 -11.26 6.67 -6.68
N MET A 443 -10.60 5.50 -6.72
CA MET A 443 -10.60 4.54 -5.60
C MET A 443 -10.13 5.17 -4.29
N MET A 444 -9.20 6.14 -4.38
CA MET A 444 -8.62 6.81 -3.23
C MET A 444 -9.64 7.71 -2.52
N GLU A 445 -10.56 8.33 -3.28
CA GLU A 445 -11.67 9.09 -2.73
C GLU A 445 -12.66 8.18 -1.98
N LEU A 446 -12.94 6.98 -2.49
CA LEU A 446 -13.80 6.01 -1.79
C LEU A 446 -13.19 5.54 -0.46
N VAL A 447 -11.86 5.35 -0.43
CA VAL A 447 -11.14 4.97 0.79
C VAL A 447 -11.07 6.12 1.79
N SER A 448 -11.00 7.38 1.35
CA SER A 448 -10.98 8.53 2.27
C SER A 448 -12.30 8.66 3.05
N HIS A 449 -13.43 8.30 2.41
CA HIS A 449 -14.74 8.37 3.05
C HIS A 449 -15.06 7.16 3.94
N SER A 450 -14.53 5.96 3.63
CA SER A 450 -14.94 4.72 4.32
C SER A 450 -13.77 3.97 4.98
N THR A 451 -13.96 3.54 6.24
CA THR A 451 -12.97 2.72 6.97
C THR A 451 -13.03 1.23 6.64
N LYS A 452 -14.05 0.80 5.87
CA LYS A 452 -14.31 -0.61 5.55
C LYS A 452 -13.61 -1.08 4.28
N ILE A 453 -12.96 -0.16 3.58
CA ILE A 453 -12.39 -0.37 2.26
C ILE A 453 -10.91 0.03 2.31
N ALA A 454 -10.06 -0.81 1.74
CA ALA A 454 -8.68 -0.50 1.42
C ALA A 454 -8.48 -0.63 -0.10
N THR A 455 -7.46 -0.03 -0.68
CA THR A 455 -7.15 -0.23 -2.12
C THR A 455 -5.69 -0.58 -2.29
N VAL A 456 -5.36 -1.25 -3.38
CA VAL A 456 -3.96 -1.44 -3.80
C VAL A 456 -3.65 -0.41 -4.89
N THR A 457 -2.51 0.25 -4.74
CA THR A 457 -2.01 1.19 -5.74
C THR A 457 -0.50 1.13 -5.81
N ARG A 458 0.03 1.60 -6.93
CA ARG A 458 1.45 1.88 -7.11
C ARG A 458 1.90 2.98 -6.16
N ARG A 459 3.08 2.82 -5.58
CA ARG A 459 3.70 3.79 -4.69
C ARG A 459 3.99 5.10 -5.43
N THR A 460 4.47 5.00 -6.67
CA THR A 460 4.77 6.17 -7.52
C THR A 460 3.51 6.93 -7.96
N THR A 461 2.40 6.25 -8.25
CA THR A 461 1.14 6.92 -8.64
C THR A 461 0.57 7.81 -7.53
N LEU A 462 0.83 7.46 -6.26
CA LEU A 462 0.34 8.24 -5.13
C LEU A 462 1.00 9.63 -5.03
N SER A 463 2.25 9.78 -5.45
CA SER A 463 2.90 11.10 -5.49
C SER A 463 2.40 11.98 -6.64
N LEU A 464 1.82 11.38 -7.68
CA LEU A 464 1.42 12.07 -8.91
C LEU A 464 -0.06 12.45 -8.98
N ASP A 465 -0.97 11.53 -8.68
CA ASP A 465 -2.40 11.78 -8.89
C ASP A 465 -3.10 12.26 -7.62
N ASN A 466 -2.60 11.90 -6.43
CA ASN A 466 -3.35 11.99 -5.19
C ASN A 466 -2.49 12.35 -3.96
N ALA A 467 -1.38 13.06 -4.18
CA ALA A 467 -0.51 13.55 -3.12
C ALA A 467 -1.27 14.40 -2.09
N VAL A 468 -2.30 15.13 -2.53
CA VAL A 468 -3.24 15.86 -1.67
C VAL A 468 -3.79 15.00 -0.54
N PHE A 469 -4.24 13.77 -0.81
CA PHE A 469 -4.88 12.94 0.21
C PHE A 469 -3.92 12.44 1.30
N ILE A 470 -2.65 12.25 0.96
CA ILE A 470 -1.59 11.91 1.90
C ILE A 470 -1.18 13.15 2.69
N SER A 471 -0.95 14.26 2.00
CA SER A 471 -0.53 15.54 2.61
C SER A 471 -1.59 16.11 3.54
N THR A 472 -2.89 15.95 3.20
CA THR A 472 -4.03 16.32 4.05
C THR A 472 -4.35 15.27 5.13
N LYS A 473 -3.53 14.22 5.26
CA LYS A 473 -3.68 13.14 6.26
C LYS A 473 -5.04 12.43 6.23
N GLN A 474 -5.64 12.29 5.05
CA GLN A 474 -6.88 11.53 4.88
C GLN A 474 -6.62 10.05 4.62
N LEU A 475 -5.52 9.74 3.93
CA LEU A 475 -5.11 8.40 3.58
C LEU A 475 -3.77 8.04 4.22
N PHE A 476 -3.56 6.76 4.44
CA PHE A 476 -2.33 6.19 4.96
C PHE A 476 -1.90 5.02 4.10
N MET A 477 -0.67 5.06 3.63
CA MET A 477 -0.04 3.95 2.94
C MET A 477 0.55 3.00 3.97
N VAL A 478 0.19 1.72 3.89
CA VAL A 478 0.79 0.67 4.71
C VAL A 478 2.26 0.53 4.28
N PRO A 479 3.25 0.71 5.18
CA PRO A 479 4.67 0.62 4.84
C PRO A 479 5.10 -0.74 4.27
N GLU A 480 4.44 -1.82 4.71
CA GLU A 480 4.68 -3.17 4.22
C GLU A 480 3.95 -3.39 2.89
N CYS A 481 4.70 -3.32 1.79
CA CYS A 481 4.17 -3.51 0.44
C CYS A 481 4.30 -4.98 0.01
N PRO A 482 3.23 -5.63 -0.48
CA PRO A 482 3.25 -7.06 -0.83
C PRO A 482 4.16 -7.42 -2.01
N ARG A 483 4.37 -6.52 -2.97
CA ARG A 483 5.13 -6.81 -4.20
C ARG A 483 5.88 -5.59 -4.73
N LEU A 484 7.10 -5.86 -5.24
CA LEU A 484 7.91 -4.98 -6.07
C LEU A 484 7.90 -5.52 -7.51
N TYR A 485 7.71 -4.64 -8.48
CA TYR A 485 7.78 -4.96 -9.91
C TYR A 485 8.83 -4.11 -10.62
N ASN A 486 9.50 -4.73 -11.58
CA ASN A 486 10.23 -4.02 -12.62
C ASN A 486 9.26 -3.70 -13.76
N LEU A 487 9.37 -2.51 -14.34
CA LEU A 487 8.54 -2.07 -15.45
C LEU A 487 9.35 -1.97 -16.73
N ALA A 488 8.76 -2.40 -17.84
CA ALA A 488 9.35 -2.34 -19.17
C ALA A 488 8.30 -1.97 -20.22
N TYR A 489 8.76 -1.54 -21.39
CA TYR A 489 7.91 -1.44 -22.57
C TYR A 489 7.69 -2.82 -23.15
N VAL A 490 6.65 -2.94 -23.97
CA VAL A 490 6.24 -4.22 -24.56
C VAL A 490 6.27 -4.09 -26.07
N VAL A 491 6.84 -5.11 -26.71
CA VAL A 491 6.87 -5.24 -28.16
C VAL A 491 6.23 -6.58 -28.55
N PRO A 492 5.77 -6.74 -29.80
CA PRO A 492 5.38 -8.04 -30.32
C PRO A 492 6.57 -9.00 -30.24
N ARG A 493 6.30 -10.30 -30.07
CA ARG A 493 7.35 -11.32 -30.02
C ARG A 493 8.29 -11.24 -31.24
N HIS A 494 9.59 -11.38 -31.02
CA HIS A 494 10.64 -11.29 -32.04
C HIS A 494 10.54 -9.98 -32.87
N SER A 495 10.25 -8.86 -32.21
CA SER A 495 10.20 -7.55 -32.89
C SER A 495 11.59 -7.10 -33.32
N VAL A 496 11.70 -6.59 -34.54
CA VAL A 496 12.92 -5.95 -35.08
C VAL A 496 13.36 -4.73 -34.27
N LEU A 497 12.44 -4.12 -33.51
CA LEU A 497 12.70 -2.91 -32.73
C LEU A 497 13.32 -3.21 -31.37
N LEU A 498 13.25 -4.46 -30.90
CA LEU A 498 13.60 -4.81 -29.53
C LEU A 498 15.04 -4.46 -29.17
N GLU A 499 16.00 -4.85 -30.01
CA GLU A 499 17.42 -4.61 -29.77
C GLU A 499 17.75 -3.11 -29.80
N GLY A 500 17.27 -2.39 -30.82
CA GLY A 500 17.46 -0.95 -30.94
C GLY A 500 16.84 -0.16 -29.77
N ILE A 501 15.64 -0.54 -29.35
CA ILE A 501 14.99 0.04 -28.17
C ILE A 501 15.80 -0.25 -26.90
N ASN A 502 16.27 -1.49 -26.70
CA ASN A 502 17.03 -1.86 -25.51
C ASN A 502 18.33 -1.06 -25.36
N VAL A 503 19.09 -0.89 -26.44
CA VAL A 503 20.33 -0.09 -26.44
C VAL A 503 20.03 1.36 -26.02
N LEU A 504 18.99 1.96 -26.61
CA LEU A 504 18.60 3.33 -26.30
C LEU A 504 18.04 3.49 -24.88
N ILE A 505 17.27 2.52 -24.36
CA ILE A 505 16.84 2.54 -22.95
C ILE A 505 18.06 2.56 -22.03
N LEU A 506 19.03 1.67 -22.26
CA LEU A 506 20.23 1.60 -21.43
C LEU A 506 21.02 2.91 -21.46
N GLN A 507 21.13 3.56 -22.63
CA GLN A 507 21.74 4.88 -22.75
C GLN A 507 20.97 5.96 -21.97
N MET A 508 19.64 5.98 -22.07
CA MET A 508 18.80 6.92 -21.33
C MET A 508 18.86 6.71 -19.82
N LEU A 509 18.94 5.46 -19.37
CA LEU A 509 19.12 5.11 -17.96
C LEU A 509 20.50 5.54 -17.44
N ASN A 510 21.56 5.25 -18.19
CA ASN A 510 22.92 5.69 -17.86
C ASN A 510 23.03 7.23 -17.79
N GLY A 511 22.30 7.94 -18.66
CA GLY A 511 22.20 9.39 -18.66
C GLY A 511 21.24 9.97 -17.60
N GLY A 512 20.47 9.14 -16.89
CA GLY A 512 19.49 9.59 -15.89
C GLY A 512 18.29 10.35 -16.48
N LEU A 513 18.05 10.29 -17.79
CA LEU A 513 17.00 11.06 -18.47
C LEU A 513 15.60 10.67 -18.03
N ILE A 514 15.36 9.35 -17.88
CA ILE A 514 14.07 8.82 -17.42
C ILE A 514 13.75 9.32 -16.00
N ASN A 515 14.72 9.25 -15.08
CA ASN A 515 14.55 9.74 -13.72
C ASN A 515 14.28 11.25 -13.70
N HIS A 516 14.99 12.01 -14.54
CA HIS A 516 14.76 13.44 -14.69
C HIS A 516 13.32 13.76 -15.12
N TRP A 517 12.80 13.09 -16.15
CA TRP A 517 11.42 13.32 -16.62
C TRP A 517 10.37 12.93 -15.56
N ILE A 518 10.61 11.84 -14.81
CA ILE A 518 9.77 11.46 -13.67
C ILE A 518 9.79 12.54 -12.58
N ASP A 519 10.97 13.07 -12.24
CA ASP A 519 11.13 14.12 -11.23
C ASP A 519 10.45 15.43 -11.65
N VAL A 520 10.56 15.82 -12.93
CA VAL A 520 9.86 16.98 -13.48
C VAL A 520 8.35 16.81 -13.37
N MET A 521 7.84 15.60 -13.65
CA MET A 521 6.42 15.31 -13.52
C MET A 521 5.95 15.39 -12.05
N ASN A 522 6.70 14.79 -11.12
CA ASN A 522 6.42 14.90 -9.68
C ASN A 522 6.45 16.36 -9.21
N PHE A 523 7.44 17.13 -9.65
CA PHE A 523 7.58 18.54 -9.29
C PHE A 523 6.37 19.38 -9.74
N ASN A 524 5.94 19.22 -11.00
CA ASN A 524 4.77 19.94 -11.53
C ASN A 524 3.48 19.64 -10.73
N VAL A 525 3.27 18.39 -10.32
CA VAL A 525 2.14 18.00 -9.46
C VAL A 525 2.25 18.67 -8.09
N THR A 526 3.42 18.60 -7.45
CA THR A 526 3.60 19.19 -6.11
C THR A 526 3.37 20.70 -6.09
N ILE A 527 3.74 21.42 -7.15
CA ILE A 527 3.46 22.85 -7.29
C ILE A 527 1.95 23.09 -7.39
N ARG A 528 1.25 22.33 -8.24
CA ARG A 528 -0.20 22.47 -8.44
C ARG A 528 -0.97 22.32 -7.13
N ASP A 529 -0.56 21.35 -6.31
CA ASP A 529 -1.27 20.98 -5.09
C ASP A 529 -0.74 21.74 -3.84
N TRP A 530 0.31 22.57 -3.99
CA TRP A 530 1.00 23.26 -2.88
C TRP A 530 0.08 24.13 -2.03
N GLU A 531 -0.83 24.88 -2.66
CA GLU A 531 -1.74 25.80 -1.96
C GLU A 531 -2.69 25.04 -1.03
N GLN A 532 -3.22 23.91 -1.49
CA GLN A 532 -4.10 23.05 -0.69
C GLN A 532 -3.36 22.35 0.45
N ILE A 533 -2.12 21.93 0.20
CA ILE A 533 -1.27 21.31 1.24
C ILE A 533 -0.96 22.34 2.33
N ARG A 534 -0.63 23.57 1.93
CA ARG A 534 -0.35 24.67 2.85
C ARG A 534 -1.57 25.02 3.70
N SER A 535 -2.74 25.17 3.09
CA SER A 535 -3.97 25.52 3.83
C SER A 535 -4.31 24.48 4.91
N SER A 536 -4.09 23.18 4.64
CA SER A 536 -4.34 22.13 5.64
C SER A 536 -3.39 22.15 6.84
N HIS A 537 -2.18 22.71 6.69
CA HIS A 537 -1.21 22.83 7.79
C HIS A 537 -1.46 24.05 8.67
N GLU A 538 -2.06 25.12 8.14
CA GLU A 538 -2.33 26.36 8.85
C GLU A 538 -3.48 26.22 9.88
N GLU A 539 -4.38 25.22 9.78
CA GLU A 539 -5.55 25.05 10.67
C GLU A 539 -5.25 24.39 12.04
N SER A 540 -3.99 24.30 12.48
CA SER A 540 -3.60 23.42 13.61
C SER A 540 -4.08 23.82 15.03
N PHE A 541 -4.78 24.95 15.20
CA PHE A 541 -5.30 25.38 16.51
C PHE A 541 -6.82 25.29 16.61
N LYS A 542 -7.32 24.15 17.10
CA LYS A 542 -8.75 23.98 17.44
C LYS A 542 -9.06 24.67 18.77
N ILE A 543 -10.03 25.59 18.75
CA ILE A 543 -10.58 26.21 19.97
C ILE A 543 -11.44 25.16 20.69
N LEU A 544 -11.20 24.96 21.98
CA LEU A 544 -11.94 23.99 22.80
C LEU A 544 -13.40 24.43 22.97
N THR A 545 -14.32 23.58 22.53
CA THR A 545 -15.76 23.81 22.63
C THR A 545 -16.39 23.05 23.80
N LEU A 546 -17.67 23.32 24.06
CA LEU A 546 -18.45 22.61 25.07
C LEU A 546 -18.59 21.11 24.76
N ILE A 547 -18.52 20.73 23.47
CA ILE A 547 -18.55 19.33 23.03
C ILE A 547 -17.27 18.60 23.44
N ASP A 548 -16.13 19.28 23.36
CA ASP A 548 -14.83 18.71 23.70
C ASP A 548 -14.69 18.48 25.22
N MET A 549 -15.42 19.25 26.03
CA MET A 549 -15.38 19.21 27.51
C MET A 549 -16.59 18.49 28.14
N GLN A 550 -17.29 17.62 27.40
CA GLN A 550 -18.47 16.91 27.92
C GLN A 550 -18.17 15.94 29.08
N PHE A 551 -16.98 15.32 29.08
CA PHE A 551 -16.64 14.26 30.04
C PHE A 551 -16.71 14.69 31.52
N PRO A 552 -16.12 15.83 31.94
CA PRO A 552 -16.32 16.37 33.28
C PRO A 552 -17.80 16.55 33.69
N PHE A 553 -18.67 16.99 32.77
CA PHE A 553 -20.10 17.15 33.05
C PHE A 553 -20.80 15.79 33.23
N TYR A 554 -20.46 14.79 32.42
CA TYR A 554 -20.97 13.43 32.61
C TYR A 554 -20.53 12.85 33.96
N LEU A 555 -19.26 13.06 34.35
CA LEU A 555 -18.74 12.59 35.64
C LEU A 555 -19.45 13.25 36.83
N LEU A 556 -19.71 14.56 36.74
CA LEU A 556 -20.50 15.29 37.73
C LEU A 556 -21.95 14.76 37.81
N ALA A 557 -22.61 14.57 36.67
CA ALA A 557 -23.98 14.07 36.61
C ALA A 557 -24.08 12.65 37.21
N ILE A 558 -23.16 11.74 36.87
CA ILE A 558 -23.09 10.40 37.43
C ILE A 558 -22.88 10.45 38.95
N GLY A 559 -21.99 11.31 39.44
CA GLY A 559 -21.75 11.50 40.87
C GLY A 559 -22.99 12.02 41.62
N LEU A 560 -23.72 12.98 41.04
CA LEU A 560 -24.96 13.51 41.62
C LEU A 560 -26.09 12.48 41.61
N ILE A 561 -26.22 11.68 40.55
CA ILE A 561 -27.21 10.59 40.48
C ILE A 561 -26.89 9.52 41.53
N LEU A 562 -25.64 9.06 41.62
CA LEU A 562 -25.23 8.04 42.59
C LEU A 562 -25.43 8.52 44.04
N SER A 563 -25.03 9.74 44.36
CA SER A 563 -25.24 10.31 45.70
C SER A 563 -26.74 10.49 46.01
N GLY A 564 -27.55 10.92 45.04
CA GLY A 564 -29.00 11.00 45.18
C GLY A 564 -29.65 9.64 45.43
N VAL A 565 -29.24 8.60 44.70
CA VAL A 565 -29.73 7.23 44.90
C VAL A 565 -29.35 6.70 46.29
N ILE A 566 -28.11 6.90 46.72
CA ILE A 566 -27.66 6.49 48.07
C ILE A 566 -28.47 7.22 49.15
N PHE A 567 -28.69 8.52 49.00
CA PHE A 567 -29.50 9.30 49.94
C PHE A 567 -30.95 8.78 50.02
N LEU A 568 -31.56 8.42 48.89
CA LEU A 568 -32.89 7.81 48.86
C LEU A 568 -32.91 6.45 49.57
N ILE A 569 -31.89 5.62 49.35
CA ILE A 569 -31.75 4.32 50.04
C ILE A 569 -31.62 4.52 51.55
N GLU A 570 -30.80 5.47 51.99
CA GLU A 570 -30.65 5.81 53.41
C GLU A 570 -31.97 6.28 54.02
N LEU A 571 -32.72 7.12 53.31
CA LEU A 571 -34.04 7.61 53.74
C LEU A 571 -35.06 6.48 53.87
N VAL A 572 -35.09 5.56 52.91
CA VAL A 572 -35.97 4.38 52.95
C VAL A 572 -35.58 3.47 54.10
N TYR A 573 -34.29 3.19 54.28
CA TYR A 573 -33.80 2.38 55.40
C TYR A 573 -34.13 3.02 56.76
N TYR A 574 -33.98 4.34 56.88
CA TYR A 574 -34.36 5.08 58.08
C TYR A 574 -35.87 4.98 58.37
N ARG A 575 -36.73 5.13 57.35
CA ARG A 575 -38.19 4.96 57.51
C ARG A 575 -38.59 3.54 57.90
N ILE A 576 -37.97 2.52 57.30
CA ILE A 576 -38.26 1.11 57.63
C ILE A 576 -37.81 0.79 59.06
N SER A 577 -36.61 1.21 59.44
CA SER A 577 -36.07 0.98 60.79
C SER A 577 -36.88 1.69 61.87
N THR A 578 -37.28 2.95 61.67
CA THR A 578 -38.17 3.69 62.59
C THR A 578 -39.55 3.07 62.71
N MET A 579 -40.16 2.65 61.59
CA MET A 579 -41.45 1.92 61.60
C MET A 579 -41.36 0.57 62.33
N SER A 580 -40.26 -0.16 62.16
CA SER A 580 -40.00 -1.43 62.86
C SER A 580 -39.79 -1.21 64.37
N ALA A 581 -39.10 -0.13 64.77
CA ALA A 581 -38.91 0.25 66.16
C ALA A 581 -40.21 0.69 66.84
N LEU A 582 -41.07 1.44 66.13
CA LEU A 582 -42.42 1.81 66.58
C LEU A 582 -43.31 0.57 66.76
N LYS A 583 -43.27 -0.40 65.84
CA LYS A 583 -43.96 -1.70 65.99
C LYS A 583 -43.46 -2.47 67.21
N ARG A 584 -42.14 -2.49 67.49
CA ARG A 584 -41.56 -3.15 68.68
C ARG A 584 -41.96 -2.45 69.99
N ARG A 585 -42.00 -1.11 70.03
CA ARG A 585 -42.50 -0.35 71.19
C ARG A 585 -43.98 -0.64 71.46
N ARG A 586 -44.84 -0.65 70.43
CA ARG A 586 -46.26 -1.03 70.59
C ARG A 586 -46.47 -2.47 71.10
N ARG A 587 -45.62 -3.42 70.70
CA ARG A 587 -45.67 -4.81 71.23
C ARG A 587 -45.24 -4.90 72.70
N ARG A 588 -44.22 -4.16 73.15
CA ARG A 588 -43.82 -4.13 74.57
C ARG A 588 -44.86 -3.47 75.48
N VAL A 589 -45.54 -2.41 75.03
CA VAL A 589 -46.63 -1.78 75.81
C VAL A 589 -47.83 -2.72 75.97
N LYS A 590 -48.13 -3.56 74.96
CA LYS A 590 -49.18 -4.59 75.08
C LYS A 590 -48.83 -5.76 76.02
N GLN A 591 -47.56 -6.01 76.31
CA GLN A 591 -47.12 -7.08 77.23
C GLN A 591 -46.85 -6.60 78.67
N GLY A 592 -46.82 -5.29 78.91
CA GLY A 592 -46.49 -4.68 80.21
C GLY A 592 -47.69 -4.16 81.03
N THR A 593 -48.93 -4.51 80.69
CA THR A 593 -50.11 -4.14 81.49
C THR A 593 -50.40 -5.24 82.54
N PRO A 594 -50.21 -4.99 83.85
CA PRO A 594 -50.67 -5.92 84.88
C PRO A 594 -52.20 -5.89 84.97
N ARG A 595 -52.81 -7.08 85.01
CA ARG A 595 -54.24 -7.28 85.32
C ARG A 595 -54.52 -6.74 86.74
N LEU A 596 -55.12 -5.57 86.85
CA LEU A 596 -55.74 -5.06 88.08
C LEU A 596 -57.06 -4.39 87.70
N LEU A 597 -58.10 -4.73 88.46
CA LEU A 597 -59.53 -4.43 88.30
C LEU A 597 -60.33 -5.34 87.36
N GLY A 598 -60.74 -6.46 87.94
CA GLY A 598 -61.85 -7.26 87.47
C GLY A 598 -62.61 -7.91 88.62
N VAL A 599 -63.04 -7.16 89.64
CA VAL A 599 -64.18 -7.50 90.51
C VAL A 599 -64.70 -6.21 91.15
N LEU A 600 -65.76 -5.63 90.58
CA LEU A 600 -66.82 -4.86 91.26
C LEU A 600 -67.70 -4.24 90.17
N ASN A 601 -68.64 -5.04 89.64
CA ASN A 601 -69.99 -4.58 89.36
C ASN A 601 -70.87 -5.77 88.91
N GLY A 602 -71.87 -6.04 89.75
CA GLY A 602 -72.88 -7.06 89.58
C GLY A 602 -73.62 -7.24 90.91
N ARG A 603 -74.53 -6.30 91.22
CA ARG A 603 -75.51 -6.46 92.31
C ARG A 603 -76.74 -7.17 91.74
N ILE A 604 -77.28 -8.09 92.54
CA ILE A 604 -78.45 -8.97 92.35
C ILE A 604 -78.11 -10.28 91.66
#